data_AF-A0A0F9S1W7-F1
#
_entry.id   AF-A0A0F9S1W7-F1
#
_cell.length_a   1.000
_cell.length_b   1.000
_cell.length_c   1.000
_cell.angle_alpha   90.00
_cell.angle_beta   90.00
_cell.angle_gamma   90.00
#
_symmetry.space_group_name_H-M   'P 1'
#
loop_
_entity.id
_entity.type
_entity.pdbx_description
1 polymer ?
#
loop_
_entity_poly.entity_id
_entity_poly.type
_entity_poly.pdbx_seq_one_letter_code
_entity_poly.pdbx_strand_id
1 'polypeptide(L)'
;MSTKLTVLNGLTQNITTRTSFFMFLNLVDYILTAILITNGFGLEGNPVLAELDLWQVGVIKILGSLLVIHFFGSRVGMMRLLVVGMGVVVMWNTVVLLAVI
;
A
#
# COMPACT_ATOMS: atom_id res chain seq x y z
N MET A 1 19.99 6.89 -31.49
CA MET A 1 19.51 6.37 -30.20
C MET A 1 18.56 5.20 -30.49
N SER A 2 18.86 4.00 -30.00
CA SER A 2 18.20 2.75 -30.44
C SER A 2 16.79 2.61 -29.84
N THR A 3 15.80 2.22 -30.65
CA THR A 3 14.40 1.97 -30.26
C THR A 3 14.27 1.01 -29.07
N LYS A 4 15.22 0.08 -28.92
CA LYS A 4 15.28 -0.85 -27.77
C LYS A 4 15.48 -0.13 -26.44
N LEU A 5 16.30 0.93 -26.42
CA LEU A 5 16.59 1.70 -25.21
C LEU A 5 15.34 2.48 -24.75
N THR A 6 14.60 3.05 -25.70
CA THR A 6 13.35 3.80 -25.41
C THR A 6 12.28 2.88 -24.81
N VAL A 7 12.11 1.68 -25.35
CA VAL A 7 11.14 0.69 -24.83
C VAL A 7 11.54 0.21 -23.43
N LEU A 8 12.83 -0.04 -23.19
CA LEU A 8 13.32 -0.48 -21.89
C LEU A 8 13.13 0.60 -20.82
N ASN A 9 13.42 1.85 -21.16
CA ASN A 9 13.20 3.00 -20.28
C ASN A 9 11.71 3.18 -19.94
N GLY A 10 10.83 3.05 -20.94
CA GLY A 10 9.38 3.13 -20.73
C GLY A 10 8.84 2.02 -19.82
N LEU A 11 9.31 0.78 -19.99
CA LEU A 11 8.93 -0.34 -19.13
C LEU A 11 9.43 -0.15 -17.69
N THR A 12 10.68 0.29 -17.54
CA THR A 12 11.30 0.54 -16.23
C THR A 12 10.56 1.65 -15.49
N GLN A 13 10.25 2.75 -16.17
CA GLN A 13 9.48 3.85 -15.58
C GLN A 13 8.10 3.38 -15.12
N ASN A 14 7.41 2.55 -15.92
CA ASN A 14 6.09 2.04 -15.58
C ASN A 14 6.11 1.13 -14.34
N ILE A 15 7.12 0.27 -14.21
CA ILE A 15 7.32 -0.58 -13.03
C ILE A 15 7.59 0.30 -11.79
N THR A 16 8.54 1.23 -11.88
CA THR A 16 8.90 2.13 -10.79
C THR A 16 7.71 2.95 -10.30
N THR A 17 6.91 3.52 -11.21
CA THR A 17 5.72 4.30 -10.83
C THR A 17 4.73 3.45 -10.03
N ARG A 18 4.49 2.20 -10.43
CA ARG A 18 3.55 1.32 -9.72
C ARG A 18 4.07 0.89 -8.36
N THR A 19 5.34 0.53 -8.26
CA THR A 19 5.94 0.16 -6.97
C THR A 19 5.94 1.36 -6.01
N SER A 20 6.25 2.55 -6.49
CA SER A 20 6.17 3.78 -5.69
C SER A 20 4.75 4.09 -5.25
N PHE A 21 3.77 3.93 -6.14
CA PHE A 21 2.36 4.15 -5.80
C PHE A 21 1.84 3.11 -4.80
N PHE A 22 2.28 1.84 -4.91
CA PHE A 22 1.98 0.80 -3.94
C PHE A 22 2.56 1.11 -2.54
N MET A 23 3.81 1.60 -2.49
CA MET A 23 4.41 2.06 -1.22
C MET A 23 3.65 3.23 -0.63
N PHE A 24 3.28 4.20 -1.47
CA PHE A 24 2.50 5.37 -1.04
C PHE A 24 1.15 4.94 -0.44
N LEU A 25 0.42 4.04 -1.09
CA LEU A 25 -0.86 3.54 -0.57
C LEU A 25 -0.68 2.80 0.77
N ASN A 26 0.39 2.02 0.94
CA ASN A 26 0.68 1.38 2.23
C ASN A 26 1.02 2.38 3.34
N LEU A 27 1.70 3.47 3.00
CA LEU A 27 1.98 4.55 3.95
C LEU A 27 0.70 5.28 4.37
N VAL A 28 -0.17 5.61 3.41
CA VAL A 28 -1.48 6.23 3.71
C VAL A 28 -2.31 5.29 4.58
N ASP A 29 -2.36 4.01 4.23
CA ASP A 29 -3.09 3.01 5.01
C ASP A 29 -2.57 2.86 6.44
N TYR A 30 -1.24 2.91 6.63
CA TYR A 30 -0.61 2.94 7.95
C TYR A 30 -1.08 4.14 8.77
N ILE A 31 -1.06 5.35 8.19
CA ILE A 31 -1.48 6.58 8.89
C ILE A 31 -2.96 6.48 9.28
N LEU A 32 -3.83 6.05 8.36
CA LEU A 32 -5.26 5.90 8.64
C LEU A 32 -5.51 4.85 9.73
N THR A 33 -4.87 3.68 9.61
CA THR A 33 -4.98 2.61 10.61
C THR A 33 -4.49 3.10 11.98
N ALA A 34 -3.38 3.83 12.04
CA ALA A 34 -2.86 4.37 13.29
C ALA A 34 -3.84 5.37 13.93
N ILE A 35 -4.43 6.27 13.14
CA ILE A 35 -5.46 7.19 13.63
C ILE A 35 -6.65 6.40 14.18
N LEU A 36 -7.18 5.43 13.43
CA LEU A 36 -8.32 4.63 13.87
C LEU A 36 -8.05 3.85 15.17
N ILE A 37 -6.87 3.22 15.28
CA ILE A 37 -6.44 2.53 16.51
C ILE A 37 -6.38 3.52 17.69
N THR A 38 -5.76 4.69 17.51
CA THR A 38 -5.66 5.69 18.58
C THR A 38 -6.99 6.26 19.03
N ASN A 39 -8.02 6.24 18.17
CA ASN A 39 -9.38 6.68 18.49
C ASN A 39 -10.30 5.54 18.97
N GLY A 40 -9.78 4.30 19.10
CA GLY A 40 -10.54 3.15 19.56
C GLY A 40 -11.40 2.45 18.50
N PHE A 41 -11.23 2.79 17.22
CA PHE A 41 -11.96 2.23 16.07
C PHE A 41 -11.06 1.36 15.16
N GLY A 42 -10.01 0.78 15.75
CA GLY A 42 -9.03 -0.01 15.01
C GLY A 42 -9.64 -1.24 14.34
N LEU A 43 -10.59 -1.90 15.01
CA LEU A 43 -11.22 -3.15 14.54
C LEU A 43 -12.13 -2.92 13.33
N GLU A 44 -12.80 -1.77 13.28
CA GLU A 44 -13.70 -1.37 12.19
C GLU A 44 -12.92 -1.00 10.93
N GLY A 45 -11.77 -0.33 11.10
CA GLY A 45 -10.87 0.00 10.00
C GLY A 45 -10.12 -1.22 9.49
N ASN A 46 -9.30 -1.81 10.37
CA ASN A 46 -8.37 -2.85 9.99
C ASN A 46 -8.31 -3.96 11.05
N PRO A 47 -9.25 -4.91 11.03
CA PRO A 47 -9.35 -5.94 12.07
C PRO A 47 -8.09 -6.82 12.17
N VAL A 48 -7.33 -6.94 11.07
CA VAL A 48 -6.09 -7.72 11.05
C VAL A 48 -4.95 -7.01 11.78
N LEU A 49 -4.91 -5.67 11.73
CA LEU A 49 -3.82 -4.87 12.31
C LEU A 49 -4.22 -4.16 13.62
N ALA A 50 -5.51 -4.18 13.97
CA ALA A 50 -6.04 -3.54 15.17
C ALA A 50 -5.49 -4.10 16.48
N GLU A 51 -5.15 -5.39 16.49
CA GLU A 51 -4.61 -6.09 17.67
C GLU A 51 -3.10 -5.90 17.85
N LEU A 52 -2.45 -5.22 16.90
CA LEU A 52 -1.00 -5.03 16.89
C LEU A 52 -0.62 -3.66 17.42
N ASP A 53 0.57 -3.58 18.02
CA ASP A 53 1.15 -2.29 18.38
C ASP A 53 1.45 -1.46 17.13
N LEU A 54 1.31 -0.13 17.21
CA LEU A 54 1.57 0.78 16.08
C LEU A 54 2.94 0.56 15.43
N TRP A 55 3.96 0.20 16.22
CA TRP A 55 5.27 -0.18 15.73
C TRP A 55 5.21 -1.43 14.83
N GLN A 56 4.50 -2.48 15.28
CA GLN A 56 4.33 -3.72 14.51
C GLN A 56 3.55 -3.45 13.22
N VAL A 57 2.50 -2.62 13.26
CA VAL A 57 1.77 -2.18 12.08
C VAL A 57 2.72 -1.49 11.08
N GLY A 58 3.54 -0.56 11.56
CA GLY A 58 4.54 0.13 10.73
C GLY A 58 5.55 -0.82 10.10
N VAL A 59 6.08 -1.78 10.88
CA VAL A 59 7.00 -2.81 10.39
C VAL A 59 6.36 -3.68 9.32
N ILE A 60 5.13 -4.16 9.54
CA ILE A 60 4.40 -4.98 8.55
C ILE A 60 4.16 -4.19 7.27
N LYS A 61 3.79 -2.91 7.38
CA LYS A 61 3.53 -2.06 6.21
C LYS A 61 4.79 -1.77 5.42
N ILE A 62 5.93 -1.52 6.07
CA ILE A 62 7.20 -1.25 5.37
C ILE A 62 7.82 -2.54 4.84
N LEU A 63 8.11 -3.51 5.72
CA LEU A 63 8.77 -4.76 5.32
C LEU A 63 7.88 -5.62 4.43
N GLY A 64 6.58 -5.70 4.73
CA GLY A 64 5.62 -6.41 3.90
C GLY A 64 5.54 -5.80 2.49
N SER A 65 5.54 -4.47 2.38
CA SER A 65 5.54 -3.83 1.05
C SER A 65 6.83 -4.09 0.28
N LEU A 66 7.98 -4.06 0.95
CA LEU A 66 9.26 -4.40 0.33
C LEU A 66 9.31 -5.85 -0.15
N LEU A 67 8.81 -6.80 0.63
CA LEU A 67 8.69 -8.21 0.23
C LEU A 67 7.76 -8.37 -0.98
N VAL A 68 6.60 -7.71 -0.96
CA VAL A 68 5.66 -7.74 -2.10
C VAL A 68 6.32 -7.19 -3.36
N ILE A 69 7.05 -6.07 -3.26
CA ILE A 69 7.78 -5.50 -4.41
C ILE A 69 8.90 -6.43 -4.87
N HIS A 70 9.62 -7.09 -3.95
CA HIS A 70 10.67 -8.04 -4.31
C HIS A 70 10.12 -9.22 -5.12
N PHE A 71 9.00 -9.81 -4.71
CA PHE A 71 8.42 -10.98 -5.39
C PHE A 71 7.58 -10.64 -6.62
N PHE A 72 6.87 -9.51 -6.59
CA PHE A 72 5.85 -9.19 -7.57
C PHE A 72 6.13 -7.92 -8.37
N GLY A 73 7.13 -7.11 -8.00
CA GLY A 73 7.41 -5.80 -8.63
C GLY A 73 7.60 -5.87 -10.15
N SER A 74 8.24 -6.92 -10.64
CA SER A 74 8.41 -7.16 -12.09
C SER A 74 7.14 -7.69 -12.78
N ARG A 75 6.17 -8.21 -12.02
CA ARG A 75 4.91 -8.78 -12.53
C ARG A 75 3.84 -7.69 -12.62
N VAL A 76 3.89 -6.95 -13.73
CA VAL A 76 3.03 -5.81 -14.07
C VAL A 76 1.54 -6.03 -13.76
N GLY A 77 0.98 -7.20 -14.10
CA GLY A 77 -0.42 -7.54 -13.82
C GLY A 77 -0.72 -7.69 -12.32
N MET A 78 0.16 -8.36 -11.58
CA MET A 78 0.02 -8.59 -10.14
C MET A 78 0.15 -7.27 -9.37
N MET A 79 1.13 -6.44 -9.70
CA MET A 79 1.28 -5.12 -9.07
C MET A 79 0.08 -4.22 -9.31
N ARG A 80 -0.59 -4.32 -10.47
CA ARG A 80 -1.83 -3.57 -10.71
C ARG A 80 -2.94 -4.03 -9.77
N LEU A 81 -3.14 -5.34 -9.61
CA LEU A 81 -4.13 -5.89 -8.68
C LEU A 81 -3.84 -5.49 -7.23
N LEU A 82 -2.57 -5.56 -6.81
CA LEU A 82 -2.14 -5.18 -5.47
C LEU A 82 -2.34 -3.69 -5.18
N VAL A 83 -2.03 -2.82 -6.16
CA VAL A 83 -2.30 -1.38 -6.06
C VAL A 83 -3.80 -1.11 -5.92
N VAL A 84 -4.63 -1.74 -6.74
CA VAL A 84 -6.09 -1.57 -6.67
C VAL A 84 -6.63 -2.09 -5.33
N GLY A 85 -6.20 -3.27 -4.90
CA GLY A 85 -6.57 -3.85 -3.61
C GLY A 85 -6.20 -2.93 -2.45
N MET A 86 -4.98 -2.39 -2.42
CA MET A 86 -4.59 -1.41 -1.41
C MET A 86 -5.39 -0.11 -1.49
N GLY A 87 -5.75 0.33 -2.70
CA GLY A 87 -6.65 1.47 -2.87
C GLY A 87 -8.02 1.23 -2.23
N VAL A 88 -8.57 0.03 -2.32
CA VAL A 88 -9.83 -0.36 -1.64
C VAL A 88 -9.66 -0.32 -0.12
N VAL A 89 -8.55 -0.84 0.41
CA VAL A 89 -8.28 -0.80 1.87
C VAL A 89 -8.17 0.65 2.37
N VAL A 90 -7.42 1.51 1.67
CA VAL A 90 -7.30 2.93 2.00
C VAL A 90 -8.67 3.62 1.94
N MET A 91 -9.46 3.34 0.91
CA MET A 91 -10.81 3.89 0.77
C MET A 91 -11.71 3.47 1.93
N TRP A 92 -11.67 2.20 2.32
CA TRP A 92 -12.41 1.69 3.48
C TRP A 92 -12.02 2.40 4.77
N ASN A 93 -10.72 2.45 5.08
CA ASN A 93 -10.22 3.13 6.27
C ASN A 93 -10.57 4.63 6.28
N THR A 94 -10.59 5.26 5.12
CA THR A 94 -11.06 6.65 4.98
C THR A 94 -12.54 6.78 5.31
N VAL A 95 -13.40 5.88 4.79
CA VAL A 95 -14.84 5.88 5.08
C VAL A 95 -15.11 5.66 6.56
N VAL A 96 -14.43 4.70 7.18
CA VAL A 96 -14.56 4.44 8.63
C VAL A 96 -14.17 5.70 9.39
N LEU A 97 -13.00 6.29 9.10
CA LEU A 97 -12.54 7.52 9.76
C LEU A 97 -13.54 8.67 9.64
N LEU A 98 -14.10 8.88 8.46
CA LEU A 98 -15.12 9.92 8.22
C LEU A 98 -16.46 9.64 8.92
N ALA A 99 -16.75 8.38 9.26
CA ALA A 99 -17.97 8.03 9.97
C ALA A 99 -17.86 8.21 11.49
N VAL A 100 -16.63 8.29 12.02
CA VAL A 100 -16.37 8.44 13.47
C VAL A 100 -15.86 9.83 13.88
N ILE A 101 -15.55 10.71 12.93
CA ILE A 101 -15.27 12.15 13.15
C ILE A 101 -16.57 12.94 12.99
#